data_AF-A0A931RHN8-F1
#
_entry.id   AF-A0A931RHN8-F1
#
_cell.length_a   1.000
_cell.length_b   1.000
_cell.length_c   1.000
_cell.angle_alpha   90.00
_cell.angle_beta   90.00
_cell.angle_gamma   90.00
#
_symmetry.space_group_name_H-M   'P 1'
#
loop_
_entity.id
_entity.type
_entity.pdbx_description
1 polymer ?
#
loop_
_entity_poly.entity_id
_entity_poly.type
_entity_poly.pdbx_seq_one_letter_code
_entity_poly.pdbx_strand_id
1 'polypeptide(L)' 'MPDKVPLGTRTSVFWNTKGVEQCSITSPDGSFNENSLSGGAATVPLSGPTTFTISCLTAAGTPVTDYVTVQLAI' A
#
# COMPACT_ATOMS: atom_id res chain seq x y z
N MET A 1 11.87 12.40 -2.12
CA MET A 1 10.96 13.37 -2.77
C MET A 1 9.61 12.68 -2.91
N PRO A 2 8.45 13.30 -2.67
CA PRO A 2 7.20 12.61 -2.88
C PRO A 2 6.99 12.44 -4.39
N ASP A 3 6.90 11.19 -4.84
CA ASP A 3 6.60 10.83 -6.22
C ASP A 3 5.19 11.32 -6.57
N LYS A 4 5.10 12.40 -7.35
CA LYS A 4 3.82 12.90 -7.86
C LYS A 4 3.41 12.06 -9.06
N VAL A 5 2.31 11.32 -8.95
CA VAL A 5 1.82 10.44 -10.02
C VAL A 5 0.75 11.18 -10.84
N PRO A 6 0.77 11.17 -12.18
CA PRO A 6 -0.27 11.81 -12.98
C PRO A 6 -1.65 11.21 -12.71
N LEU A 7 -2.67 12.07 -12.62
CA LEU A 7 -4.09 11.70 -12.50
C LEU A 7 -4.50 10.61 -13.50
N GLY A 8 -5.21 9.57 -13.03
CA GLY A 8 -5.71 8.48 -13.87
C GLY A 8 -4.65 7.47 -14.31
N THR A 9 -3.42 7.56 -13.79
CA THR A 9 -2.37 6.57 -14.06
C THR A 9 -2.41 5.47 -13.00
N ARG A 10 -2.08 4.23 -13.40
CA ARG A 10 -1.85 3.13 -12.48
C ARG A 10 -0.48 3.31 -11.83
N THR A 11 -0.40 3.24 -10.51
CA THR A 11 0.89 3.21 -9.82
C THR A 11 1.22 1.78 -9.44
N SER A 12 2.52 1.45 -9.37
CA SER A 12 2.97 0.16 -8.84
C SER A 12 3.36 0.36 -7.38
N VAL A 13 2.63 -0.30 -6.49
CA VAL A 13 2.94 -0.31 -5.06
C VAL A 13 3.77 -1.54 -4.79
N PHE A 14 4.94 -1.34 -4.18
CA PHE A 14 5.83 -2.40 -3.74
C PHE A 14 5.93 -2.36 -2.23
N TRP A 15 5.86 -3.53 -1.60
CA TRP A 15 6.00 -3.67 -0.16
C TRP A 15 6.94 -4.83 0.15
N ASN A 16 7.67 -4.67 1.24
CA ASN A 16 8.54 -5.70 1.76
C ASN A 16 8.55 -5.59 3.27
N THR A 17 8.22 -6.69 3.94
CA THR A 17 8.12 -6.72 5.40
C THR A 17 9.10 -7.72 5.98
N LYS A 18 9.55 -7.47 7.21
CA LYS A 18 10.58 -8.29 7.87
C LYS A 18 10.20 -8.50 9.32
N GLY A 19 10.26 -9.75 9.79
CA GLY A 19 9.90 -10.11 11.17
C GLY A 19 8.39 -10.18 11.43
N VAL A 20 7.58 -10.37 10.38
CA VAL A 20 6.12 -10.50 10.44
C VAL A 20 5.67 -11.78 9.73
N GLU A 21 4.56 -12.36 10.19
CA GLU A 21 4.01 -13.63 9.70
C GLU A 21 2.80 -13.45 8.80
N GLN A 22 2.04 -12.38 8.99
CA GLN A 22 0.93 -12.00 8.12
C GLN A 22 0.96 -10.50 7.86
N CYS A 23 0.62 -10.10 6.64
CA CYS A 23 0.44 -8.72 6.24
C CYS A 23 -0.79 -8.58 5.36
N SER A 24 -1.53 -7.50 5.53
CA SER A 24 -2.65 -7.10 4.70
C SER A 24 -2.48 -5.65 4.28
N ILE A 25 -2.45 -5.40 2.98
CA ILE A 25 -2.36 -4.09 2.38
C ILE A 25 -3.76 -3.73 1.88
N THR A 26 -4.24 -2.55 2.23
CA THR A 26 -5.53 -2.04 1.79
C THR A 26 -5.42 -0.59 1.36
N SER A 27 -6.26 -0.21 0.42
CA SER A 27 -6.55 1.19 0.13
C SER A 27 -7.88 1.60 0.78
N PRO A 28 -8.06 2.88 1.14
CA PRO A 28 -9.25 3.39 1.83
C PRO A 28 -10.53 3.29 0.99
N ASP A 29 -10.39 3.22 -0.33
CA ASP A 29 -11.48 3.00 -1.30
C ASP A 29 -11.75 1.51 -1.55
N GLY A 30 -10.95 0.60 -0.96
CA GLY A 30 -11.06 -0.85 -1.15
C GLY A 30 -10.69 -1.35 -2.55
N SER A 31 -10.15 -0.48 -3.42
CA SER A 31 -9.78 -0.83 -4.79
C SER A 31 -8.50 -1.66 -4.88
N PHE A 32 -7.74 -1.73 -3.78
CA PHE A 32 -6.51 -2.48 -3.66
C PHE A 32 -6.53 -3.29 -2.35
N ASN A 33 -6.37 -4.61 -2.47
CA ASN A 33 -6.17 -5.49 -1.33
C ASN A 33 -5.15 -6.58 -1.65
N GLU A 34 -4.14 -6.71 -0.81
CA GLU A 34 -3.09 -7.71 -0.95
C GLU A 34 -2.79 -8.35 0.40
N ASN A 35 -2.43 -9.63 0.44
CA ASN A 35 -2.20 -10.36 1.69
C ASN A 35 -0.86 -11.11 1.72
N SER A 36 0.18 -10.55 1.08
CA SER A 36 1.52 -11.13 1.06
C SER A 36 2.50 -10.35 1.94
N LEU A 37 3.52 -11.03 2.45
CA LEU A 37 4.60 -10.43 3.24
C LEU A 37 5.49 -9.50 2.41
N SER A 38 5.63 -9.81 1.13
CA SER A 38 6.37 -8.98 0.17
C SER A 38 5.78 -9.18 -1.21
N GLY A 39 5.90 -8.14 -2.03
CA GLY A 39 5.34 -8.17 -3.38
C GLY A 39 5.32 -6.80 -4.02
N GLY A 40 4.81 -6.80 -5.25
CA GLY A 40 4.51 -5.59 -5.98
C GLY A 40 3.27 -5.81 -6.81
N ALA A 41 2.31 -4.92 -6.70
CA ALA A 41 1.07 -4.97 -7.47
C ALA A 41 0.76 -3.59 -8.05
N ALA A 42 0.17 -3.61 -9.25
CA ALA A 42 -0.31 -2.39 -9.89
C ALA A 42 -1.69 -2.04 -9.34
N THR A 43 -1.87 -0.78 -8.96
CA THR A 43 -3.16 -0.27 -8.50
C THR A 43 -4.11 -0.08 -9.68
N VAL A 44 -5.39 0.07 -9.37
CA VAL A 44 -6.32 0.70 -10.32
C VAL A 44 -5.90 2.16 -10.60
N PRO A 45 -6.40 2.76 -11.69
CA PRO A 45 -6.21 4.19 -11.96
C PRO A 45 -6.65 5.02 -10.76
N LEU A 46 -5.73 5.80 -10.19
CA LEU A 46 -6.04 6.67 -9.06
C LEU A 46 -6.76 7.93 -9.56
N SER A 47 -7.97 8.17 -9.05
CA SER A 47 -8.77 9.36 -9.32
C SER A 47 -8.57 10.49 -8.30
N GLY A 48 -7.89 10.19 -7.19
CA GLY A 48 -7.58 11.11 -6.11
C GLY A 48 -6.32 10.70 -5.34
N PRO A 49 -5.83 11.53 -4.40
CA PRO A 49 -4.76 11.14 -3.50
C PRO A 49 -5.21 9.94 -2.66
N THR A 50 -4.44 8.86 -2.70
CA THR A 50 -4.79 7.58 -2.05
C THR A 50 -3.72 7.19 -1.06
N THR A 51 -4.12 6.88 0.17
CA THR A 51 -3.21 6.41 1.22
C THR A 51 -3.31 4.90 1.35
N PHE A 52 -2.32 4.17 0.87
CA PHE A 52 -2.24 2.73 1.06
C PHE A 52 -1.78 2.44 2.49
N THR A 53 -2.47 1.53 3.17
CA THR A 53 -2.15 1.12 4.54
C THR A 53 -1.75 -0.34 4.51
N ILE A 54 -0.62 -0.67 5.12
CA ILE A 54 -0.18 -2.04 5.34
C ILE A 54 -0.29 -2.35 6.84
N SER A 55 -1.00 -3.41 7.18
CA SER A 55 -1.18 -3.90 8.55
C SER A 55 -0.64 -5.32 8.64
N CYS A 56 0.36 -5.53 9.48
CA CYS A 56 1.03 -6.80 9.66
C CYS A 56 0.98 -7.28 11.10
N LEU A 57 1.06 -8.59 11.31
CA LEU A 57 1.20 -9.22 12.61
C LEU A 57 2.59 -9.83 12.72
N THR A 58 3.30 -9.48 13.80
CA THR A 58 4.56 -10.15 14.14
C THR A 58 4.29 -11.57 14.64
N ALA A 59 5.34 -12.41 14.67
CA ALA A 59 5.27 -13.74 15.30
C ALA A 59 4.91 -13.68 16.80
N ALA A 60 5.07 -12.51 17.44
CA ALA A 60 4.64 -12.27 18.82
C ALA A 60 3.17 -11.85 18.94
N GLY A 61 2.44 -11.78 17.82
CA GLY A 61 1.05 -11.32 17.77
C GLY A 61 0.89 -9.80 17.88
N THR A 62 1.97 -9.01 17.78
CA THR A 62 1.87 -7.55 17.81
C THR A 62 1.52 -7.01 16.41
N PRO A 63 0.49 -6.17 16.30
CA PRO A 63 0.17 -5.51 15.03
C PRO A 63 1.15 -4.37 14.76
N VAL A 64 1.67 -4.30 13.53
CA VAL A 64 2.54 -3.26 13.00
C VAL A 64 1.86 -2.70 11.76
N THR A 65 1.59 -1.40 11.77
CA THR A 65 0.90 -0.71 10.69
C THR A 65 1.79 0.36 10.11
N ASP A 66 1.81 0.47 8.79
CA ASP A 66 2.51 1.53 8.07
C ASP A 66 1.61 2.06 6.94
N TYR A 67 1.88 3.26 6.45
CA TYR A 67 1.06 3.87 5.41
C TYR A 67 1.87 4.73 4.46
N VAL A 68 1.49 4.70 3.18
CA VAL A 68 2.08 5.54 2.14
C VAL A 68 0.99 6.32 1.43
N THR A 69 1.13 7.64 1.41
CA THR A 69 0.20 8.52 0.70
C THR A 69 0.75 8.83 -0.67
N VAL A 70 0.05 8.36 -1.70
CA VAL A 70 0.33 8.71 -3.09
C VAL A 70 -0.39 10.01 -3.40
N GLN A 71 0.39 11.05 -3.70
CA GLN A 71 -0.13 12.35 -4.11
C GLN A 71 -0.14 12.43 -5.64
N LEU A 72 -1.21 13.02 -6.17
CA LEU A 72 -1.33 13.21 -7.61
C LEU A 72 -0.60 14.48 -8.05
N ALA A 73 0.13 14.38 -9.16
CA ALA A 73 0.61 15.54 -9.89
C ALA A 73 -0.60 16.19 -10.57
N ILE A 74 -0.97 17.38 -10.11
CA ILE A 74 -1.78 18.34 -10.88
C ILE A 74 -0.87 19.12 -11.81
#